data_AF-A0A1H9T3V3-F1
#
_entry.id   AF-A0A1H9T3V3-F1
#
_cell.length_a   1.000
_cell.length_b   1.000
_cell.length_c   1.000
_cell.angle_alpha   90.00
_cell.angle_beta   90.00
_cell.angle_gamma   90.00
#
_symmetry.space_group_name_H-M   'P 1'
#
loop_
_entity.id
_entity.type
_entity.pdbx_description
1 polymer ?
#
loop_
_entity_poly.entity_id
_entity_poly.type
_entity_poly.pdbx_seq_one_letter_code
_entity_poly.pdbx_strand_id
1 'polypeptide(L)'
;MSSSVQAQTKVQVPYESPTVASLLSRPEGCTYQVTYEITTQTLYVEGHQERLEWLLVDDNSTLTLQWSQRSAPPLPALLAAIEGAFAFHPGAVALRLQLPTVLHANLCATGIAVKDPHGDLWAYAELFWQLPTLWLTAPAMRPYPRQPILANGKRHPRRPPRPSGTVYQRHIPWLGATLSFRVLDLELDLERFNRWMNDPVVAHFWEEQGDLQQHRERLESTLQNPSVVPLIGCIDGEPFGYFETYWAKEDRIGAYYDAGDFDRGWHVLIGEAAFRGRPYVAAWMPSISHYLFLDDCRTQRLVIEPRVDNAKMLHNLAQCGYAHVKAFDFPHKRAMLGMQLREHFFNERSWIPLPPHPGSAPRPDPRFTL
;
A
#
# COMPACT_ATOMS: atom_id res chain seq x y z
N MET A 1 -47.62 7.88 -25.34
CA MET A 1 -47.49 7.14 -24.06
C MET A 1 -46.29 7.71 -23.33
N SER A 2 -46.55 8.38 -22.20
CA SER A 2 -45.54 9.05 -21.37
C SER A 2 -44.75 8.03 -20.56
N SER A 3 -43.43 7.99 -20.70
CA SER A 3 -42.55 7.28 -19.77
C SER A 3 -41.83 8.29 -18.88
N SER A 4 -42.34 8.41 -17.65
CA SER A 4 -41.77 9.17 -16.55
C SER A 4 -40.39 8.62 -16.18
N VAL A 5 -39.36 9.44 -16.31
CA VAL A 5 -38.04 9.21 -15.72
C VAL A 5 -38.15 9.49 -14.22
N GLN A 6 -38.16 8.44 -13.41
CA GLN A 6 -37.99 8.58 -11.96
C GLN A 6 -36.55 9.02 -11.69
N ALA A 7 -36.39 10.29 -11.29
CA ALA A 7 -35.15 10.81 -10.74
C ALA A 7 -34.79 9.99 -9.49
N GLN A 8 -33.61 9.36 -9.50
CA GLN A 8 -33.05 8.75 -8.29
C GLN A 8 -32.87 9.83 -7.24
N THR A 9 -33.56 9.65 -6.11
CA THR A 9 -33.42 10.49 -4.93
C THR A 9 -31.97 10.43 -4.46
N LYS A 10 -31.24 11.54 -4.59
CA LYS A 10 -29.97 11.74 -3.89
C LYS A 10 -30.26 11.59 -2.40
N VAL A 11 -29.84 10.48 -1.82
CA VAL A 11 -29.76 10.33 -0.36
C VAL A 11 -28.69 11.33 0.10
N GLN A 12 -29.12 12.47 0.60
CA GLN A 12 -28.27 13.33 1.42
C GLN A 12 -28.07 12.59 2.74
N VAL A 13 -26.93 11.91 2.86
CA VAL A 13 -26.43 11.45 4.16
C VAL A 13 -26.06 12.72 4.94
N PRO A 14 -26.62 12.97 6.13
CA PRO A 14 -26.17 14.07 6.97
C PRO A 14 -24.71 13.75 7.35
N TYR A 15 -23.77 14.55 6.87
CA TYR A 15 -22.38 14.47 7.31
C TYR A 15 -22.29 15.27 8.62
N GLU A 16 -22.78 14.69 9.72
CA GLU A 16 -22.28 15.07 11.03
C GLU A 16 -20.84 14.54 11.10
N SER A 17 -19.86 15.44 11.02
CA SER A 17 -18.47 15.08 11.28
C SER A 17 -18.44 14.38 12.64
N PRO A 18 -18.01 13.12 12.73
CA PRO A 18 -18.04 12.41 14.00
C PRO A 18 -17.15 13.18 14.99
N THR A 19 -17.68 13.46 16.18
CA THR A 19 -16.96 14.11 17.28
C THR A 19 -15.71 13.33 17.68
N VAL A 20 -15.64 12.06 17.28
CA VAL A 20 -14.59 11.10 17.56
C VAL A 20 -14.24 10.33 16.28
N ALA A 21 -12.98 10.39 15.85
CA ALA A 21 -12.43 9.56 14.78
C ALA A 21 -11.55 8.46 15.37
N SER A 22 -11.47 7.29 14.74
CA SER A 22 -10.66 6.19 15.26
C SER A 22 -9.99 5.36 14.16
N LEU A 23 -8.86 4.73 14.50
CA LEU A 23 -8.15 3.79 13.65
C LEU A 23 -7.47 2.68 14.46
N LEU A 24 -7.15 1.58 13.79
CA LEU A 24 -6.39 0.48 14.36
C LEU A 24 -4.94 0.52 13.87
N SER A 25 -4.01 0.83 14.77
CA SER A 25 -2.57 0.92 14.49
C SER A 25 -1.85 -0.35 14.96
N ARG A 26 -0.83 -0.81 14.22
CA ARG A 26 -0.06 -2.04 14.54
C ARG A 26 1.48 -1.91 14.54
N PRO A 27 2.07 -0.88 15.18
CA PRO A 27 3.51 -0.67 15.22
C PRO A 27 4.22 -1.81 15.97
N GLU A 28 5.29 -2.32 15.38
CA GLU A 28 6.11 -3.41 15.94
C GLU A 28 5.29 -4.67 16.30
N GLY A 29 4.14 -4.87 15.65
CA GLY A 29 3.21 -5.95 15.93
C GLY A 29 2.29 -5.72 17.15
N CYS A 30 2.47 -4.62 17.88
CA CYS A 30 1.59 -4.22 18.98
C CYS A 30 0.32 -3.58 18.44
N THR A 31 -0.86 -4.06 18.86
CA THR A 31 -2.14 -3.49 18.43
C THR A 31 -2.57 -2.36 19.35
N TYR A 32 -2.84 -1.20 18.77
CA TYR A 32 -3.37 -0.03 19.45
C TYR A 32 -4.63 0.49 18.76
N GLN A 33 -5.68 0.72 19.55
CA GLN A 33 -6.81 1.51 19.12
C GLN A 33 -6.44 2.99 19.32
N VAL A 34 -6.41 3.76 18.24
CA VAL A 34 -6.12 5.19 18.29
C VAL A 34 -7.41 5.95 18.05
N THR A 35 -7.73 6.89 18.95
CA THR A 35 -8.97 7.64 18.94
C THR A 35 -8.67 9.12 19.09
N TYR A 36 -9.24 9.98 18.23
CA TYR A 36 -9.08 11.43 18.29
C TYR A 36 -10.41 12.10 18.61
N GLU A 37 -10.43 12.84 19.71
CA GLU A 37 -11.55 13.67 20.13
C GLU A 37 -11.32 15.11 19.67
N ILE A 38 -12.13 15.56 18.71
CA ILE A 38 -11.91 16.84 18.01
C ILE A 38 -12.08 18.03 18.97
N THR A 39 -13.07 17.95 19.87
CA THR A 39 -13.41 19.05 20.79
C THR A 39 -12.30 19.37 21.77
N THR A 40 -11.64 18.34 22.29
CA THR A 40 -10.55 18.45 23.28
C THR A 40 -9.18 18.46 22.63
N GLN A 41 -9.10 18.18 21.32
CA GLN A 41 -7.87 17.97 20.59
C GLN A 41 -7.02 16.83 21.18
N THR A 42 -7.67 15.85 21.81
CA THR A 42 -7.01 14.78 22.53
C THR A 42 -6.95 13.51 21.68
N LEU A 43 -5.76 12.93 21.60
CA LEU A 43 -5.50 11.65 20.96
C LEU A 43 -5.24 10.60 22.05
N TYR A 44 -6.09 9.56 22.07
CA TYR A 44 -5.95 8.40 22.94
C TYR A 44 -5.30 7.25 22.17
N VAL A 45 -4.28 6.64 22.76
CA VAL A 45 -3.65 5.40 22.28
C VAL A 45 -3.92 4.31 23.31
N GLU A 46 -4.83 3.39 22.97
CA GLU A 46 -5.32 2.33 23.85
C GLU A 46 -4.76 0.98 23.42
N GLY A 47 -3.91 0.40 24.26
CA GLY A 47 -3.41 -0.98 24.13
C GLY A 47 -4.11 -1.93 25.11
N HIS A 48 -3.64 -3.17 25.21
CA HIS A 48 -4.27 -4.19 26.07
C HIS A 48 -4.27 -3.85 27.57
N GLN A 49 -3.27 -3.10 28.06
CA GLN A 49 -3.11 -2.76 29.48
C GLN A 49 -2.83 -1.28 29.73
N GLU A 50 -2.88 -0.44 28.70
CA GLU A 50 -2.52 0.96 28.80
C GLU A 50 -3.47 1.84 27.98
N ARG A 51 -3.79 3.01 28.53
CA ARG A 51 -4.44 4.10 27.81
C ARG A 51 -3.57 5.33 27.98
N LEU A 52 -2.98 5.77 26.88
CA LEU A 52 -2.07 6.91 26.86
C LEU A 52 -2.75 8.09 26.19
N GLU A 53 -2.56 9.27 26.78
CA GLU A 53 -3.18 10.51 26.34
C GLU A 53 -2.15 11.46 25.76
N TRP A 54 -2.48 12.01 24.60
CA TRP A 54 -1.68 12.95 23.84
C TRP A 54 -2.51 14.16 23.47
N LEU A 55 -1.89 15.34 23.45
CA LEU A 55 -2.54 16.53 22.89
C LEU A 55 -2.08 16.71 21.45
N LEU A 56 -3.03 16.87 20.52
CA LEU A 56 -2.77 17.10 19.10
C LEU A 56 -3.30 18.48 18.72
N VAL A 57 -2.44 19.48 18.86
CA VAL A 57 -2.79 20.89 18.65
C VAL A 57 -2.51 21.28 17.21
N ASP A 58 -3.51 21.85 16.54
CA ASP A 58 -3.35 22.53 15.26
C ASP A 58 -3.59 24.03 15.45
N ASP A 59 -2.55 24.84 15.25
CA ASP A 59 -2.63 26.31 15.31
C ASP A 59 -2.88 26.96 13.94
N ASN A 60 -3.26 26.17 12.93
CA ASN A 60 -3.40 26.51 11.51
C ASN A 60 -2.07 26.73 10.77
N SER A 61 -0.93 26.62 11.45
CA SER A 61 0.41 26.68 10.84
C SER A 61 1.19 25.39 11.06
N THR A 62 1.07 24.80 12.25
CA THR A 62 1.85 23.68 12.72
C THR A 62 0.95 22.71 13.47
N LEU A 63 0.91 21.46 13.00
CA LEU A 63 0.34 20.36 13.77
C LEU A 63 1.39 19.90 14.78
N THR A 64 1.04 19.87 16.07
CA THR A 64 1.94 19.50 17.16
C THR A 64 1.36 18.36 17.98
N LEU A 65 2.11 17.26 18.11
CA LEU A 65 1.81 16.15 19.02
C LEU A 65 2.60 16.31 20.31
N GLN A 66 1.90 16.41 21.44
CA GLN A 66 2.48 16.70 22.75
C GLN A 66 2.30 15.54 23.72
N TRP A 67 3.40 15.18 24.38
CA TRP A 67 3.42 14.24 25.50
C TRP A 67 3.55 15.00 26.82
N SER A 68 2.54 14.93 27.68
CA SER A 68 2.48 15.70 28.93
C SER A 68 3.20 15.04 30.11
N GLN A 69 3.54 13.75 30.01
CA GLN A 69 4.17 13.02 31.12
C GLN A 69 5.70 13.18 31.12
N ARG A 70 6.31 13.07 32.31
CA ARG A 70 7.78 13.16 32.46
C ARG A 70 8.50 11.93 31.94
N SER A 71 7.91 10.74 32.11
CA SER A 71 8.45 9.48 31.62
C SER A 71 8.34 9.41 30.10
N ALA A 72 9.29 8.75 29.44
CA ALA A 72 9.17 8.48 28.01
C ALA A 72 7.99 7.51 27.74
N PRO A 73 7.15 7.76 26.73
CA PRO A 73 6.14 6.80 26.29
C PRO A 73 6.81 5.58 25.64
N PRO A 74 6.16 4.40 25.65
CA PRO A 74 6.58 3.26 24.85
C PRO A 74 6.70 3.64 23.37
N LEU A 75 7.75 3.18 22.70
CA LEU A 75 7.98 3.49 21.28
C LEU A 75 6.81 3.05 20.38
N PRO A 76 6.25 1.84 20.50
CA PRO A 76 5.08 1.45 19.72
C PRO A 76 3.90 2.41 19.89
N ALA A 77 3.59 2.83 21.12
CA ALA A 77 2.51 3.76 21.36
C ALA A 77 2.77 5.17 20.78
N LEU A 78 4.01 5.65 20.81
CA LEU A 78 4.40 6.89 20.12
C LEU A 78 4.20 6.77 18.60
N LEU A 79 4.60 5.65 18.00
CA LEU A 79 4.39 5.41 16.57
C LEU A 79 2.89 5.38 16.22
N ALA A 80 2.06 4.75 17.05
CA ALA A 80 0.62 4.77 16.89
C ALA A 80 0.02 6.18 17.01
N ALA A 81 0.54 7.01 17.92
CA ALA A 81 0.11 8.40 18.06
C ALA A 81 0.47 9.25 16.82
N ILE A 82 1.67 9.06 16.26
CA ILE A 82 2.11 9.75 15.03
C ILE A 82 1.26 9.28 13.83
N GLU A 83 0.99 7.97 13.70
CA GLU A 83 0.10 7.44 12.66
C GLU A 83 -1.30 8.06 12.77
N GLY A 84 -1.86 8.09 13.98
CA GLY A 84 -3.13 8.75 14.29
C GLY A 84 -3.14 10.21 13.86
N ALA A 85 -2.12 10.98 14.23
CA ALA A 85 -2.02 12.39 13.88
C ALA A 85 -2.08 12.60 12.35
N PHE A 86 -1.31 11.85 11.57
CA PHE A 86 -1.33 11.94 10.10
C PHE A 86 -2.63 11.41 9.48
N ALA A 87 -3.25 10.39 10.05
CA ALA A 87 -4.50 9.82 9.54
C ALA A 87 -5.69 10.77 9.77
N PHE A 88 -5.75 11.45 10.92
CA PHE A 88 -6.81 12.40 11.24
C PHE A 88 -6.57 13.80 10.66
N HIS A 89 -5.32 14.12 10.28
CA HIS A 89 -4.95 15.35 9.57
C HIS A 89 -4.23 15.01 8.25
N PRO A 90 -4.93 14.44 7.25
CA PRO A 90 -4.32 13.93 6.01
C PRO A 90 -3.64 15.02 5.15
N GLY A 91 -3.95 16.29 5.40
CA GLY A 91 -3.28 17.43 4.77
C GLY A 91 -1.85 17.67 5.29
N ALA A 92 -1.55 17.27 6.53
CA ALA A 92 -0.26 17.51 7.16
C ALA A 92 0.86 16.73 6.48
N VAL A 93 1.98 17.43 6.23
CA VAL A 93 3.22 16.84 5.69
C VAL A 93 4.29 16.66 6.78
N ALA A 94 4.15 17.38 7.88
CA ALA A 94 5.06 17.34 9.02
C ALA A 94 4.26 17.49 10.33
N LEU A 95 4.80 16.91 11.40
CA LEU A 95 4.25 16.92 12.74
C LEU A 95 5.36 17.31 13.72
N ARG A 96 5.17 18.42 14.45
CA ARG A 96 6.10 18.80 15.52
C ARG A 96 5.88 17.88 16.73
N LEU A 97 6.96 17.35 17.28
CA LEU A 97 6.95 16.43 18.41
C LEU A 97 7.46 17.12 19.67
N GLN A 98 6.59 17.29 20.67
CA GLN A 98 6.97 17.74 22.00
C GLN A 98 7.11 16.53 22.93
N LEU A 99 8.33 16.01 22.99
CA LEU A 99 8.68 14.77 23.69
C LEU A 99 9.86 14.99 24.67
N PRO A 100 9.98 14.16 25.72
CA PRO A 100 11.14 14.14 26.59
C PRO A 100 12.46 14.03 25.81
N THR A 101 13.44 14.86 26.15
CA THR A 101 14.72 14.98 25.42
C THR A 101 15.52 13.68 25.33
N VAL A 102 15.33 12.77 26.30
CA VAL A 102 15.94 11.43 26.32
C VAL A 102 15.61 10.60 25.08
N LEU A 103 14.45 10.83 24.44
CA LEU A 103 14.05 10.11 23.23
C LEU A 103 14.69 10.65 21.95
N HIS A 104 15.11 11.93 21.95
CA HIS A 104 15.43 12.65 20.72
C HIS A 104 16.54 11.98 19.91
N ALA A 105 17.62 11.54 20.57
CA ALA A 105 18.76 10.93 19.90
C ALA A 105 18.36 9.64 19.17
N ASN A 106 17.56 8.78 19.83
CA ASN A 106 17.09 7.54 19.24
C ASN A 106 16.14 7.79 18.06
N LEU A 107 15.17 8.70 18.23
CA LEU A 107 14.22 9.04 17.16
C LEU A 107 14.90 9.62 15.92
N CYS A 108 15.98 10.41 16.12
CA CYS A 108 16.79 10.91 15.01
C CYS A 108 17.61 9.80 14.35
N ALA A 109 18.24 8.92 15.14
CA ALA A 109 19.07 7.84 14.62
C ALA A 109 18.27 6.81 13.81
N THR A 110 16.99 6.60 14.14
CA THR A 110 16.10 5.68 13.43
C THR A 110 15.29 6.34 12.31
N GLY A 111 15.44 7.65 12.10
CA GLY A 111 14.72 8.39 11.06
C GLY A 111 13.23 8.59 11.32
N ILE A 112 12.77 8.35 12.55
CA ILE A 112 11.38 8.64 12.97
C ILE A 112 11.15 10.15 13.03
N ALA A 113 12.18 10.89 13.43
CA ALA A 113 12.14 12.34 13.51
C ALA A 113 13.45 12.98 13.09
N VAL A 114 13.40 14.27 12.76
CA VAL A 114 14.54 15.11 12.39
C VAL A 114 14.53 16.35 13.26
N LYS A 115 15.71 16.83 13.65
CA LYS A 115 15.84 18.13 14.31
C LYS A 115 16.05 19.24 13.29
N ASP A 116 15.33 20.32 13.46
CA ASP A 116 15.60 21.56 12.72
C ASP A 116 16.79 22.33 13.35
N PRO A 117 17.25 23.43 12.72
CA PRO A 117 18.35 24.25 13.25
C PRO A 117 18.07 24.88 14.63
N HIS A 118 16.80 24.99 15.04
CA HIS A 118 16.39 25.52 16.35
C HIS A 118 16.32 24.42 17.42
N GLY A 119 16.48 23.16 17.02
CA GLY A 119 16.46 22.00 17.90
C GLY A 119 15.06 21.41 18.11
N ASP A 120 14.06 21.91 17.39
CA ASP A 120 12.71 21.35 17.40
C ASP A 120 12.68 20.01 16.65
N LEU A 121 11.89 19.08 17.17
CA LEU A 121 11.80 17.72 16.67
C LEU A 121 10.59 17.58 15.75
N TRP A 122 10.79 17.05 14.54
CA TRP A 122 9.78 16.94 13.50
C TRP A 122 9.69 15.52 12.95
N ALA A 123 8.50 14.93 12.93
CA ALA A 123 8.21 13.77 12.11
C ALA A 123 7.68 14.22 10.75
N TYR A 124 8.31 13.79 9.67
CA TYR A 124 7.85 14.05 8.30
C TYR A 124 7.08 12.85 7.78
N ALA A 125 5.93 13.08 7.13
CA ALA A 125 5.09 12.01 6.61
C ALA A 125 5.88 11.09 5.66
N GLU A 126 6.70 11.66 4.77
CA GLU A 126 7.53 10.90 3.83
C GLU A 126 8.55 9.96 4.50
N LEU A 127 9.11 10.34 5.65
CA LEU A 127 10.04 9.49 6.40
C LEU A 127 9.29 8.46 7.21
N PHE A 128 8.22 8.88 7.87
CA PHE A 128 7.40 8.04 8.74
C PHE A 128 6.76 6.89 7.95
N TRP A 129 6.24 7.17 6.75
CA TRP A 129 5.66 6.15 5.88
C TRP A 129 6.72 5.20 5.31
N GLN A 130 8.01 5.50 5.41
CA GLN A 130 9.07 4.58 5.02
C GLN A 130 9.51 3.63 6.13
N LEU A 131 8.97 3.75 7.35
CA LEU A 131 9.31 2.91 8.49
C LEU A 131 8.65 1.52 8.38
N PRO A 132 9.39 0.44 8.08
CA PRO A 132 8.78 -0.85 7.79
C PRO A 132 8.08 -1.48 9.00
N THR A 133 8.52 -1.15 10.22
CA THR A 133 8.01 -1.72 11.48
C THR A 133 6.57 -1.33 11.80
N LEU A 134 5.98 -0.35 11.11
CA LEU A 134 4.57 0.00 11.28
C LEU A 134 3.65 -0.85 10.42
N TRP A 135 4.15 -1.29 9.27
CA TRP A 135 3.32 -1.82 8.20
C TRP A 135 3.59 -3.30 7.92
N LEU A 136 4.84 -3.74 8.16
CA LEU A 136 5.26 -5.12 7.99
C LEU A 136 5.19 -5.85 9.33
N THR A 137 4.72 -7.09 9.29
CA THR A 137 4.60 -7.97 10.47
C THR A 137 5.93 -8.59 10.91
N ALA A 138 6.86 -8.76 9.97
CA ALA A 138 8.18 -9.34 10.19
C ALA A 138 9.23 -8.62 9.32
N PRO A 139 9.46 -7.31 9.54
CA PRO A 139 10.39 -6.54 8.74
C PRO A 139 11.82 -7.07 8.87
N ALA A 140 12.53 -7.17 7.75
CA ALA A 140 13.96 -7.45 7.79
C ALA A 140 14.70 -6.23 8.35
N MET A 141 15.37 -6.39 9.50
CA MET A 141 16.13 -5.32 10.13
C MET A 141 17.36 -4.87 9.32
N ARG A 142 17.79 -5.68 8.36
CA ARG A 142 18.89 -5.38 7.44
C ARG A 142 18.56 -5.88 6.04
N PRO A 143 18.99 -5.19 4.98
CA PRO A 143 18.84 -5.69 3.62
C PRO A 143 19.52 -7.04 3.44
N TYR A 144 18.88 -7.94 2.68
CA TYR A 144 19.47 -9.24 2.38
C TYR A 144 20.82 -9.08 1.67
N PRO A 145 21.89 -9.84 2.05
CA PRO A 145 23.21 -9.70 1.44
C PRO A 145 23.21 -9.87 -0.07
N ARG A 146 23.98 -9.02 -0.77
CA ARG A 146 24.07 -9.03 -2.23
C ARG A 146 25.05 -10.10 -2.70
N GLN A 147 24.53 -11.27 -3.05
CA GLN A 147 25.29 -12.29 -3.78
C GLN A 147 24.80 -12.37 -5.23
N PRO A 148 25.61 -12.04 -6.24
CA PRO A 148 25.21 -12.20 -7.64
C PRO A 148 25.07 -13.68 -7.98
N ILE A 149 24.00 -14.04 -8.67
CA ILE A 149 23.75 -15.37 -9.24
C ILE A 149 23.37 -15.25 -10.72
N LEU A 150 23.51 -16.33 -11.46
CA LEU A 150 23.00 -16.47 -12.82
C LEU A 150 21.93 -17.56 -12.82
N ALA A 151 20.68 -17.19 -13.08
CA ALA A 151 19.55 -18.12 -13.17
C ALA A 151 18.71 -17.77 -14.40
N ASN A 152 18.26 -18.77 -15.16
CA ASN A 152 17.45 -18.61 -16.37
C ASN A 152 18.03 -17.58 -17.37
N GLY A 153 19.36 -17.56 -17.52
CA GLY A 153 20.08 -16.65 -18.42
C GLY A 153 20.17 -15.20 -17.92
N LYS A 154 19.74 -14.89 -16.70
CA LYS A 154 19.74 -13.53 -16.14
C LYS A 154 20.63 -13.44 -14.90
N ARG A 155 21.48 -12.41 -14.86
CA ARG A 155 22.31 -12.09 -13.69
C ARG A 155 21.56 -11.14 -12.76
N HIS A 156 21.29 -11.58 -11.54
CA HIS A 156 20.60 -10.80 -10.51
C HIS A 156 21.10 -11.19 -9.11
N PRO A 157 20.83 -10.41 -8.04
CA PRO A 157 21.17 -10.83 -6.69
C PRO A 157 20.28 -12.00 -6.25
N ARG A 158 20.84 -12.88 -5.41
CA ARG A 158 20.08 -13.91 -4.70
C ARG A 158 18.97 -13.24 -3.88
N ARG A 159 17.75 -13.75 -4.02
CA ARG A 159 16.56 -13.25 -3.32
C ARG A 159 16.47 -13.84 -1.90
N PRO A 160 15.89 -13.11 -0.93
CA PRO A 160 15.59 -13.68 0.37
C PRO A 160 14.62 -14.87 0.25
N PRO A 161 14.58 -15.78 1.23
CA PRO A 161 13.52 -16.77 1.33
C PRO A 161 12.14 -16.11 1.31
N ARG A 162 11.15 -16.79 0.75
CA ARG A 162 9.76 -16.30 0.79
C ARG A 162 9.31 -16.15 2.25
N PRO A 163 8.65 -15.05 2.62
CA PRO A 163 8.02 -14.93 3.93
C PRO A 163 6.85 -15.91 4.09
N SER A 164 6.24 -15.93 5.27
CA SER A 164 5.03 -16.68 5.55
C SER A 164 4.02 -15.83 6.32
N GLY A 165 2.74 -16.20 6.26
CA GLY A 165 1.67 -15.49 6.95
C GLY A 165 1.39 -14.09 6.39
N THR A 166 0.77 -13.24 7.20
CA THR A 166 0.57 -11.82 6.88
C THR A 166 1.92 -11.13 6.77
N VAL A 167 2.15 -10.36 5.70
CA VAL A 167 3.41 -9.63 5.44
C VAL A 167 3.24 -8.12 5.49
N TYR A 168 2.01 -7.64 5.31
CA TYR A 168 1.68 -6.22 5.28
C TYR A 168 0.31 -5.98 5.88
N GLN A 169 0.16 -4.88 6.61
CA GLN A 169 -1.13 -4.42 7.08
C GLN A 169 -1.16 -2.89 7.23
N ARG A 170 -2.32 -2.31 6.94
CA ARG A 170 -2.60 -0.88 7.15
C ARG A 170 -4.09 -0.64 7.35
N HIS A 171 -4.44 0.30 8.23
CA HIS A 171 -5.80 0.82 8.32
C HIS A 171 -6.12 1.78 7.17
N ILE A 172 -7.30 1.63 6.55
CA ILE A 172 -7.77 2.45 5.45
C ILE A 172 -8.91 3.36 5.95
N PRO A 173 -8.64 4.64 6.27
CA PRO A 173 -9.60 5.49 6.96
C PRO A 173 -10.94 5.65 6.23
N TRP A 174 -10.93 5.79 4.90
CA TRP A 174 -12.16 5.96 4.11
C TRP A 174 -12.97 4.67 3.94
N LEU A 175 -12.40 3.51 4.28
CA LEU A 175 -13.14 2.25 4.36
C LEU A 175 -13.53 1.89 5.79
N GLY A 176 -12.93 2.54 6.80
CA GLY A 176 -13.06 2.14 8.20
C GLY A 176 -12.58 0.72 8.47
N ALA A 177 -11.67 0.21 7.64
CA ALA A 177 -11.30 -1.20 7.59
C ALA A 177 -9.79 -1.41 7.49
N THR A 178 -9.33 -2.59 7.89
CA THR A 178 -7.94 -2.99 7.83
C THR A 178 -7.65 -3.73 6.53
N LEU A 179 -6.77 -3.20 5.70
CA LEU A 179 -6.24 -3.92 4.56
C LEU A 179 -4.98 -4.69 4.96
N SER A 180 -4.88 -5.95 4.53
CA SER A 180 -3.67 -6.75 4.70
C SER A 180 -3.32 -7.57 3.46
N PHE A 181 -2.05 -7.94 3.35
CA PHE A 181 -1.58 -8.96 2.43
C PHE A 181 -0.94 -10.09 3.22
N ARG A 182 -1.29 -11.33 2.87
CA ARG A 182 -0.65 -12.52 3.39
C ARG A 182 -0.15 -13.40 2.27
N VAL A 183 0.89 -14.18 2.51
CA VAL A 183 1.34 -15.19 1.57
C VAL A 183 0.23 -16.22 1.36
N LEU A 184 0.05 -16.63 0.11
CA LEU A 184 -0.91 -17.67 -0.27
C LEU A 184 -0.63 -18.95 0.52
N ASP A 185 -1.69 -19.54 1.05
CA ASP A 185 -1.69 -20.86 1.65
C ASP A 185 -2.44 -21.81 0.70
N LEU A 186 -1.74 -22.81 0.17
CA LEU A 186 -2.30 -23.68 -0.87
C LEU A 186 -3.56 -24.40 -0.40
N GLU A 187 -3.60 -24.87 0.84
CA GLU A 187 -4.73 -25.65 1.34
C GLU A 187 -5.92 -24.75 1.67
N LEU A 188 -5.68 -23.52 2.11
CA LEU A 188 -6.77 -22.56 2.41
C LEU A 188 -7.29 -21.82 1.16
N ASP A 189 -6.44 -21.61 0.15
CA ASP A 189 -6.74 -20.69 -0.95
C ASP A 189 -7.02 -21.36 -2.28
N LEU A 190 -6.72 -22.66 -2.46
CA LEU A 190 -6.88 -23.32 -3.75
C LEU A 190 -8.32 -23.25 -4.29
N GLU A 191 -9.32 -23.62 -3.50
CA GLU A 191 -10.72 -23.59 -3.94
C GLU A 191 -11.19 -22.17 -4.29
N ARG A 192 -10.70 -21.19 -3.52
CA ARG A 192 -11.00 -19.78 -3.71
C ARG A 192 -10.36 -19.25 -4.99
N PHE A 193 -9.08 -19.54 -5.20
CA PHE A 193 -8.35 -19.20 -6.41
C PHE A 193 -9.03 -19.83 -7.64
N ASN A 194 -9.44 -21.10 -7.56
CA ASN A 194 -10.14 -21.76 -8.64
C ASN A 194 -11.47 -21.09 -8.97
N ARG A 195 -12.28 -20.78 -7.95
CA ARG A 195 -13.53 -20.02 -8.15
C ARG A 195 -13.27 -18.67 -8.82
N TRP A 196 -12.27 -17.94 -8.35
CA TRP A 196 -11.93 -16.61 -8.85
C TRP A 196 -11.42 -16.63 -10.29
N MET A 197 -10.56 -17.57 -10.65
CA MET A 197 -10.05 -17.71 -12.02
C MET A 197 -11.16 -18.07 -13.03
N ASN A 198 -12.21 -18.75 -12.55
CA ASN A 198 -13.36 -19.11 -13.37
C ASN A 198 -14.47 -18.03 -13.40
N ASP A 199 -14.36 -16.94 -12.62
CA ASP A 199 -15.25 -15.78 -12.75
C ASP A 199 -15.10 -15.15 -14.16
N PRO A 200 -16.17 -14.93 -14.93
CA PRO A 200 -16.08 -14.44 -16.31
C PRO A 200 -15.35 -13.10 -16.47
N VAL A 201 -15.41 -12.22 -15.47
CA VAL A 201 -14.72 -10.92 -15.48
C VAL A 201 -13.22 -11.12 -15.29
N VAL A 202 -12.81 -12.05 -14.42
CA VAL A 202 -11.40 -12.37 -14.20
C VAL A 202 -10.84 -13.13 -15.41
N ALA A 203 -11.56 -14.15 -15.86
CA ALA A 203 -11.19 -14.98 -17.01
C ALA A 203 -10.94 -14.17 -18.28
N HIS A 204 -11.70 -13.10 -18.51
CA HIS A 204 -11.51 -12.21 -19.66
C HIS A 204 -10.10 -11.57 -19.72
N PHE A 205 -9.46 -11.34 -18.57
CA PHE A 205 -8.14 -10.71 -18.51
C PHE A 205 -6.99 -11.69 -18.23
N TRP A 206 -7.28 -12.77 -17.50
CA TRP A 206 -6.26 -13.74 -17.07
C TRP A 206 -6.17 -14.95 -18.00
N GLU A 207 -7.27 -15.34 -18.65
CA GLU A 207 -7.30 -16.49 -19.58
C GLU A 207 -6.79 -17.81 -18.94
N GLU A 208 -6.82 -17.92 -17.61
CA GLU A 208 -6.37 -19.08 -16.81
C GLU A 208 -7.57 -19.88 -16.23
N GLN A 209 -8.68 -19.98 -16.95
CA GLN A 209 -9.79 -20.87 -16.55
C GLN A 209 -9.31 -22.33 -16.51
N GLY A 210 -9.86 -23.12 -15.60
CA GLY A 210 -9.41 -24.49 -15.41
C GLY A 210 -10.06 -25.21 -14.24
N ASP A 211 -9.76 -26.50 -14.14
CA ASP A 211 -10.18 -27.32 -13.02
C ASP A 211 -9.28 -27.13 -11.78
N LEU A 212 -9.69 -27.73 -10.66
CA LEU A 212 -9.01 -27.58 -9.38
C LEU A 212 -7.58 -28.14 -9.41
N GLN A 213 -7.33 -29.20 -10.18
CA GLN A 213 -6.03 -29.85 -10.26
C GLN A 213 -5.05 -28.99 -11.07
N GLN A 214 -5.50 -28.45 -12.21
CA GLN A 214 -4.73 -27.51 -13.01
C GLN A 214 -4.30 -26.28 -12.19
N HIS A 215 -5.21 -25.75 -11.38
CA HIS A 215 -4.90 -24.62 -10.50
C HIS A 215 -4.00 -24.99 -9.32
N ARG A 216 -4.10 -26.20 -8.77
CA ARG A 216 -3.16 -26.69 -7.77
C ARG A 216 -1.74 -26.72 -8.33
N GLU A 217 -1.55 -27.31 -9.50
CA GLU A 217 -0.25 -27.38 -10.17
C GLU A 217 0.32 -25.98 -10.48
N ARG A 218 -0.53 -25.05 -10.93
CA ARG A 218 -0.16 -23.65 -11.16
C ARG A 218 0.31 -22.96 -9.87
N LEU A 219 -0.43 -23.10 -8.78
CA LEU A 219 -0.07 -22.51 -7.49
C LEU A 219 1.19 -23.14 -6.90
N GLU A 220 1.34 -24.46 -6.97
CA GLU A 220 2.56 -25.16 -6.55
C GLU A 220 3.79 -24.71 -7.34
N SER A 221 3.67 -24.58 -8.68
CA SER A 221 4.73 -24.03 -9.53
C SER A 221 5.11 -22.60 -9.13
N THR A 222 4.11 -21.76 -8.84
CA THR A 222 4.31 -20.39 -8.34
C THR A 222 5.03 -20.39 -7.01
N LEU A 223 4.63 -21.29 -6.10
CA LEU A 223 5.26 -21.48 -4.80
C LEU A 223 6.68 -22.05 -4.91
N GLN A 224 7.07 -22.67 -6.01
CA GLN A 224 8.46 -23.09 -6.26
C GLN A 224 9.31 -21.99 -6.93
N ASN A 225 8.70 -20.96 -7.52
CA ASN A 225 9.43 -19.87 -8.15
C ASN A 225 9.94 -18.86 -7.09
N PRO A 226 11.27 -18.72 -6.87
CA PRO A 226 11.83 -17.81 -5.88
C PRO A 226 11.69 -16.32 -6.30
N SER A 227 11.38 -16.06 -7.56
CA SER A 227 11.24 -14.71 -8.11
C SER A 227 9.87 -14.11 -7.81
N VAL A 228 8.92 -14.91 -7.33
CA VAL A 228 7.52 -14.57 -7.14
C VAL A 228 7.07 -14.85 -5.70
N VAL A 229 6.33 -13.91 -5.13
CA VAL A 229 5.62 -14.07 -3.87
C VAL A 229 4.12 -13.94 -4.16
N PRO A 230 3.38 -15.07 -4.17
CA PRO A 230 1.92 -15.05 -4.30
C PRO A 230 1.30 -14.59 -2.98
N LEU A 231 0.42 -13.59 -3.06
CA LEU A 231 -0.26 -12.99 -1.93
C LEU A 231 -1.77 -13.06 -2.10
N ILE A 232 -2.46 -13.12 -0.96
CA ILE A 232 -3.90 -12.90 -0.84
C ILE A 232 -4.11 -11.55 -0.16
N GLY A 233 -4.86 -10.68 -0.82
CA GLY A 233 -5.35 -9.44 -0.23
C GLY A 233 -6.58 -9.71 0.62
N CYS A 234 -6.60 -9.14 1.82
CA CYS A 234 -7.72 -9.22 2.74
C CYS A 234 -8.19 -7.82 3.18
N ILE A 235 -9.50 -7.68 3.45
CA ILE A 235 -10.08 -6.54 4.18
C ILE A 235 -10.71 -7.12 5.46
N ASP A 236 -10.28 -6.64 6.63
CA ASP A 236 -10.67 -7.16 7.95
C ASP A 236 -10.56 -8.69 8.07
N GLY A 237 -9.56 -9.26 7.39
CA GLY A 237 -9.31 -10.70 7.34
C GLY A 237 -10.05 -11.45 6.23
N GLU A 238 -11.05 -10.85 5.59
CA GLU A 238 -11.79 -11.45 4.48
C GLU A 238 -10.99 -11.41 3.17
N PRO A 239 -10.62 -12.56 2.57
CA PRO A 239 -9.88 -12.61 1.31
C PRO A 239 -10.69 -12.09 0.12
N PHE A 240 -10.14 -11.14 -0.64
CA PHE A 240 -10.84 -10.54 -1.78
C PHE A 240 -10.14 -10.68 -3.13
N GLY A 241 -8.81 -10.87 -3.14
CA GLY A 241 -8.03 -10.89 -4.38
C GLY A 241 -6.72 -11.65 -4.25
N TYR A 242 -6.23 -12.12 -5.39
CA TYR A 242 -4.94 -12.79 -5.54
C TYR A 242 -3.97 -11.87 -6.25
N PHE A 243 -2.75 -11.81 -5.74
CA PHE A 243 -1.68 -10.94 -6.21
C PHE A 243 -0.42 -11.77 -6.45
N GLU A 244 0.25 -11.55 -7.57
CA GLU A 244 1.60 -12.07 -7.80
C GLU A 244 2.57 -10.91 -7.76
N THR A 245 3.39 -10.83 -6.71
CA THR A 245 4.47 -9.85 -6.67
C THR A 245 5.76 -10.49 -7.16
N TYR A 246 6.54 -9.78 -7.97
CA TYR A 246 7.68 -10.37 -8.65
C TYR A 246 8.88 -9.43 -8.71
N TRP A 247 10.07 -9.99 -8.90
CA TRP A 247 11.27 -9.24 -9.25
C TRP A 247 11.31 -9.00 -10.75
N ALA A 248 11.20 -7.75 -11.20
CA ALA A 248 10.95 -7.41 -12.60
C ALA A 248 12.09 -7.85 -13.52
N LYS A 249 13.33 -7.84 -13.03
CA LYS A 249 14.49 -8.34 -13.77
C LYS A 249 14.37 -9.82 -14.09
N GLU A 250 13.83 -10.63 -13.16
CA GLU A 250 13.60 -12.06 -13.36
C GLU A 250 12.37 -12.35 -14.23
N ASP A 251 11.38 -11.46 -14.23
CA ASP A 251 10.16 -11.58 -15.04
C ASP A 251 10.35 -11.26 -16.54
N ARG A 252 9.40 -11.67 -17.38
CA ARG A 252 9.35 -11.37 -18.82
C ARG A 252 9.36 -9.86 -19.12
N ILE A 253 8.79 -9.02 -18.26
CA ILE A 253 8.79 -7.56 -18.45
C ILE A 253 10.21 -6.97 -18.43
N GLY A 254 11.14 -7.60 -17.71
CA GLY A 254 12.52 -7.13 -17.56
C GLY A 254 13.31 -7.05 -18.87
N ALA A 255 12.84 -7.67 -19.95
CA ALA A 255 13.45 -7.57 -21.27
C ALA A 255 13.01 -6.30 -22.05
N TYR A 256 11.97 -5.60 -21.60
CA TYR A 256 11.34 -4.49 -22.33
C TYR A 256 11.73 -3.11 -21.80
N TYR A 257 12.57 -3.04 -20.76
CA TYR A 257 13.16 -1.82 -20.23
C TYR A 257 14.49 -2.14 -19.51
N ASP A 258 15.23 -1.11 -19.09
CA ASP A 258 16.46 -1.32 -18.31
C ASP A 258 16.13 -1.68 -16.85
N ALA A 259 15.85 -2.97 -16.63
CA ALA A 259 15.41 -3.51 -15.35
C ALA A 259 16.54 -3.54 -14.31
N GLY A 260 16.27 -2.86 -13.20
CA GLY A 260 17.16 -2.78 -12.05
C GLY A 260 17.14 -4.07 -11.24
N ASP A 261 18.21 -4.31 -10.48
CA ASP A 261 18.34 -5.51 -9.63
C ASP A 261 17.21 -5.64 -8.60
N PHE A 262 16.59 -4.53 -8.18
CA PHE A 262 15.56 -4.50 -7.15
C PHE A 262 14.24 -3.92 -7.63
N ASP A 263 14.05 -3.79 -8.94
CA ASP A 263 12.73 -3.41 -9.46
C ASP A 263 11.73 -4.53 -9.15
N ARG A 264 10.54 -4.13 -8.70
CA ARG A 264 9.45 -5.05 -8.37
C ARG A 264 8.28 -4.79 -9.30
N GLY A 265 7.43 -5.78 -9.50
CA GLY A 265 6.13 -5.56 -10.12
C GLY A 265 5.07 -6.42 -9.48
N TRP A 266 3.85 -6.24 -9.94
CA TRP A 266 2.71 -7.00 -9.43
C TRP A 266 1.68 -7.27 -10.51
N HIS A 267 1.03 -8.43 -10.41
CA HIS A 267 -0.22 -8.74 -11.09
C HIS A 267 -1.33 -8.94 -10.05
N VAL A 268 -2.58 -8.71 -10.45
CA VAL A 268 -3.73 -8.80 -9.54
C VAL A 268 -4.97 -9.32 -10.25
N LEU A 269 -5.75 -10.12 -9.53
CA LEU A 269 -7.16 -10.35 -9.79
C LEU A 269 -7.98 -10.04 -8.54
N ILE A 270 -9.14 -9.42 -8.74
CA ILE A 270 -10.11 -9.15 -7.69
C ILE A 270 -11.25 -10.13 -7.86
N GLY A 271 -11.14 -11.25 -7.15
CA GLY A 271 -12.06 -12.36 -7.23
C GLY A 271 -13.43 -12.02 -6.66
N GLU A 272 -13.46 -11.39 -5.48
CA GLU A 272 -14.71 -11.05 -4.80
C GLU A 272 -15.32 -9.75 -5.33
N ALA A 273 -16.53 -9.85 -5.90
CA ALA A 273 -17.20 -8.71 -6.53
C ALA A 273 -17.51 -7.57 -5.55
N ALA A 274 -17.75 -7.88 -4.27
CA ALA A 274 -18.03 -6.90 -3.21
C ALA A 274 -16.87 -5.92 -2.97
N PHE A 275 -15.64 -6.33 -3.29
CA PHE A 275 -14.43 -5.53 -3.12
C PHE A 275 -13.94 -4.91 -4.43
N ARG A 276 -14.80 -4.87 -5.46
CA ARG A 276 -14.54 -4.15 -6.71
C ARG A 276 -15.05 -2.71 -6.59
N GLY A 277 -14.38 -1.78 -7.25
CA GLY A 277 -14.83 -0.38 -7.33
C GLY A 277 -13.80 0.62 -6.84
N ARG A 278 -14.11 1.90 -7.00
CA ARG A 278 -13.17 3.01 -6.76
C ARG A 278 -12.63 3.04 -5.31
N PRO A 279 -13.43 2.88 -4.24
CA PRO A 279 -12.92 2.94 -2.87
C PRO A 279 -11.89 1.84 -2.57
N TYR A 280 -12.13 0.62 -3.07
CA TYR A 280 -11.24 -0.52 -2.88
C TYR A 280 -9.98 -0.44 -3.74
N VAL A 281 -10.10 -0.02 -5.01
CA VAL A 281 -8.92 0.20 -5.87
C VAL A 281 -7.99 1.25 -5.28
N ALA A 282 -8.56 2.36 -4.79
CA ALA A 282 -7.79 3.40 -4.09
C ALA A 282 -7.17 2.91 -2.77
N ALA A 283 -7.66 1.80 -2.20
CA ALA A 283 -7.10 1.18 -1.01
C ALA A 283 -5.98 0.19 -1.33
N TRP A 284 -6.25 -0.82 -2.17
CA TRP A 284 -5.28 -1.90 -2.38
C TRP A 284 -4.11 -1.51 -3.29
N MET A 285 -4.32 -0.65 -4.29
CA MET A 285 -3.27 -0.35 -5.29
C MET A 285 -2.12 0.48 -4.70
N PRO A 286 -2.37 1.54 -3.92
CA PRO A 286 -1.29 2.19 -3.18
C PRO A 286 -0.71 1.29 -2.08
N SER A 287 -1.52 0.43 -1.45
CA SER A 287 -1.04 -0.45 -0.38
C SER A 287 -0.09 -1.55 -0.89
N ILE A 288 -0.36 -2.16 -2.04
CA ILE A 288 0.58 -3.13 -2.63
C ILE A 288 1.88 -2.43 -3.05
N SER A 289 1.78 -1.20 -3.56
CA SER A 289 2.94 -0.39 -3.91
C SER A 289 3.78 -0.06 -2.67
N HIS A 290 3.11 0.34 -1.59
CA HIS A 290 3.72 0.60 -0.30
C HIS A 290 4.45 -0.63 0.23
N TYR A 291 3.78 -1.78 0.26
CA TYR A 291 4.39 -3.05 0.67
C TYR A 291 5.68 -3.31 -0.10
N LEU A 292 5.66 -3.24 -1.43
CA LEU A 292 6.84 -3.54 -2.26
C LEU A 292 8.00 -2.58 -2.04
N PHE A 293 7.73 -1.31 -1.74
CA PHE A 293 8.76 -0.36 -1.36
C PHE A 293 9.36 -0.64 0.02
N LEU A 294 8.58 -1.17 0.96
CA LEU A 294 9.05 -1.47 2.31
C LEU A 294 9.73 -2.83 2.44
N ASP A 295 9.29 -3.82 1.66
CA ASP A 295 9.78 -5.20 1.67
C ASP A 295 11.28 -5.29 1.38
N ASP A 296 11.80 -4.42 0.50
CA ASP A 296 13.23 -4.18 0.32
C ASP A 296 13.49 -2.70 0.07
N CYS A 297 14.24 -2.04 0.96
CA CYS A 297 14.53 -0.60 0.85
C CYS A 297 15.32 -0.22 -0.41
N ARG A 298 15.92 -1.19 -1.11
CA ARG A 298 16.62 -0.97 -2.38
C ARG A 298 15.67 -0.92 -3.58
N THR A 299 14.39 -1.27 -3.40
CA THR A 299 13.36 -1.11 -4.42
C THR A 299 13.11 0.37 -4.69
N GLN A 300 13.52 0.84 -5.88
CA GLN A 300 13.34 2.23 -6.30
C GLN A 300 12.24 2.40 -7.36
N ARG A 301 11.84 1.31 -8.03
CA ARG A 301 10.86 1.33 -9.11
C ARG A 301 9.91 0.14 -8.99
N LEU A 302 8.62 0.43 -9.13
CA LEU A 302 7.58 -0.57 -9.35
C LEU A 302 7.16 -0.52 -10.82
N VAL A 303 6.87 -1.69 -11.40
CA VAL A 303 6.42 -1.80 -12.79
C VAL A 303 5.15 -2.62 -12.91
N ILE A 304 4.39 -2.35 -13.97
CA ILE A 304 3.20 -3.10 -14.36
C ILE A 304 2.99 -3.00 -15.88
N GLU A 305 2.30 -4.00 -16.45
CA GLU A 305 2.10 -4.14 -17.89
C GLU A 305 0.62 -4.40 -18.32
N PRO A 306 -0.37 -3.56 -17.94
CA PRO A 306 -1.75 -3.76 -18.41
C PRO A 306 -1.83 -3.69 -19.94
N ARG A 307 -2.89 -4.26 -20.53
CA ARG A 307 -3.18 -4.05 -21.96
C ARG A 307 -3.42 -2.56 -22.23
N VAL A 308 -2.97 -2.08 -23.40
CA VAL A 308 -3.15 -0.67 -23.80
C VAL A 308 -4.61 -0.25 -23.95
N ASP A 309 -5.51 -1.20 -24.20
CA ASP A 309 -6.95 -0.98 -24.36
C ASP A 309 -7.72 -1.03 -23.02
N ASN A 310 -7.06 -1.35 -21.91
CA ASN A 310 -7.67 -1.34 -20.58
C ASN A 310 -7.66 0.07 -19.98
N ALA A 311 -8.45 0.98 -20.58
CA ALA A 311 -8.51 2.38 -20.19
C ALA A 311 -8.82 2.59 -18.69
N LYS A 312 -9.66 1.72 -18.10
CA LYS A 312 -9.99 1.76 -16.66
C LYS A 312 -8.76 1.49 -15.79
N MET A 313 -7.98 0.45 -16.11
CA MET A 313 -6.74 0.15 -15.38
C MET A 313 -5.70 1.26 -15.56
N LEU A 314 -5.53 1.75 -16.79
CA LEU A 314 -4.60 2.85 -17.08
C LEU A 314 -4.93 4.12 -16.29
N HIS A 315 -6.22 4.46 -16.22
CA HIS A 315 -6.69 5.59 -15.41
C HIS A 315 -6.40 5.38 -13.91
N ASN A 316 -6.74 4.20 -13.36
CA ASN A 316 -6.50 3.90 -11.95
C ASN A 316 -5.01 3.95 -11.59
N LEU A 317 -4.15 3.40 -12.43
CA LEU A 317 -2.69 3.45 -12.28
C LEU A 317 -2.19 4.89 -12.19
N ALA A 318 -2.66 5.75 -13.10
CA ALA A 318 -2.27 7.15 -13.12
C ALA A 318 -2.79 7.93 -11.90
N GLN A 319 -3.99 7.62 -11.41
CA GLN A 319 -4.51 8.17 -10.14
C GLN A 319 -3.69 7.72 -8.92
N CYS A 320 -3.04 6.54 -9.00
CA CYS A 320 -2.20 6.01 -7.92
C CYS A 320 -0.71 6.33 -8.09
N GLY A 321 -0.34 7.23 -9.01
CA GLY A 321 1.04 7.72 -9.17
C GLY A 321 1.92 6.89 -10.12
N TYR A 322 1.35 6.00 -10.94
CA TYR A 322 2.11 5.32 -12.00
C TYR A 322 2.14 6.18 -13.28
N ALA A 323 3.33 6.40 -13.80
CA ALA A 323 3.53 6.98 -15.13
C ALA A 323 3.33 5.93 -16.22
N HIS A 324 2.67 6.30 -17.32
CA HIS A 324 2.62 5.51 -18.55
C HIS A 324 3.88 5.79 -19.37
N VAL A 325 4.86 4.89 -19.30
CA VAL A 325 6.20 5.11 -19.86
C VAL A 325 6.22 4.90 -21.36
N LYS A 326 5.76 3.73 -21.83
CA LYS A 326 5.70 3.38 -23.25
C LYS A 326 4.83 2.16 -23.51
N ALA A 327 4.26 2.07 -24.70
CA ALA A 327 3.64 0.84 -25.19
C ALA A 327 4.70 -0.11 -25.79
N PHE A 328 4.49 -1.40 -25.64
CA PHE A 328 5.32 -2.46 -26.23
C PHE A 328 4.48 -3.73 -26.47
N ASP A 329 5.00 -4.67 -27.25
CA ASP A 329 4.28 -5.89 -27.61
C ASP A 329 4.88 -7.10 -26.89
N PHE A 330 4.06 -7.79 -26.10
CA PHE A 330 4.27 -9.19 -25.75
C PHE A 330 3.66 -10.10 -26.84
N PRO A 331 4.06 -11.37 -26.93
CA PRO A 331 3.49 -12.31 -27.90
C PRO A 331 1.95 -12.42 -27.86
N HIS A 332 1.34 -12.20 -26.70
CA HIS A 332 -0.11 -12.38 -26.47
C HIS A 332 -0.86 -11.05 -26.23
N LYS A 333 -0.18 -9.91 -26.10
CA LYS A 333 -0.83 -8.60 -25.88
C LYS A 333 0.04 -7.41 -26.23
N ARG A 334 -0.58 -6.30 -26.64
CA ARG A 334 0.03 -4.98 -26.62
C ARG A 334 -0.12 -4.38 -25.22
N ALA A 335 0.99 -4.17 -24.53
CA ALA A 335 1.05 -3.73 -23.14
C ALA A 335 1.48 -2.26 -23.03
N MET A 336 1.04 -1.58 -21.97
CA MET A 336 1.57 -0.29 -21.53
C MET A 336 2.50 -0.53 -20.35
N LEU A 337 3.77 -0.12 -20.44
CA LEU A 337 4.68 -0.10 -19.30
C LEU A 337 4.24 1.02 -18.35
N GLY A 338 3.60 0.65 -17.24
CA GLY A 338 3.41 1.52 -16.09
C GLY A 338 4.63 1.46 -15.17
N MET A 339 5.05 2.61 -14.64
CA MET A 339 6.14 2.68 -13.67
C MET A 339 5.84 3.67 -12.55
N GLN A 340 6.13 3.29 -11.31
CA GLN A 340 6.07 4.17 -10.15
C GLN A 340 7.44 4.25 -9.49
N LEU A 341 7.91 5.47 -9.25
CA LEU A 341 9.16 5.73 -8.55
C LEU A 341 8.90 5.81 -7.04
N ARG A 342 9.86 5.29 -6.26
CA ARG A 342 9.86 5.39 -4.80
C ARG A 342 9.72 6.84 -4.34
N GLU A 343 10.58 7.70 -4.87
CA GLU A 343 10.59 9.13 -4.58
C GLU A 343 9.22 9.78 -4.80
N HIS A 344 8.61 9.55 -5.98
CA HIS A 344 7.30 10.10 -6.29
C HIS A 344 6.20 9.56 -5.35
N PHE A 345 6.21 8.25 -5.05
CA PHE A 345 5.24 7.65 -4.12
C PHE A 345 5.28 8.30 -2.74
N PHE A 346 6.48 8.54 -2.18
CA PHE A 346 6.65 9.14 -0.85
C PHE A 346 6.48 10.66 -0.80
N ASN A 347 7.00 11.38 -1.77
CA ASN A 347 6.92 12.84 -1.80
C ASN A 347 5.49 13.32 -2.09
N GLU A 348 4.78 12.66 -3.01
CA GLU A 348 3.40 13.00 -3.36
C GLU A 348 2.36 12.32 -2.45
N ARG A 349 2.80 11.50 -1.48
CA ARG A 349 1.92 10.77 -0.56
C ARG A 349 0.86 9.95 -1.28
N SER A 350 1.24 9.21 -2.33
CA SER A 350 0.32 8.44 -3.18
C SER A 350 -0.47 7.33 -2.44
N TRP A 351 -0.23 7.12 -1.15
CA TRP A 351 -1.00 6.23 -0.26
C TRP A 351 -2.34 6.79 0.21
N ILE A 352 -2.58 8.10 0.04
CA ILE A 352 -3.89 8.72 0.27
C ILE A 352 -4.51 9.01 -1.10
N PRO A 353 -5.82 8.78 -1.30
CA PRO A 353 -6.50 9.17 -2.52
C PRO A 353 -6.47 10.69 -2.64
N LEU A 354 -5.59 11.21 -3.50
CA LEU A 354 -5.53 12.62 -3.82
C LEU A 354 -6.35 12.93 -5.08
N PRO A 355 -6.78 14.19 -5.27
CA PRO A 355 -7.28 14.64 -6.57
C PRO A 355 -6.22 14.42 -7.66
N PRO A 356 -6.61 14.16 -8.92
CA PRO A 356 -5.68 13.92 -10.02
C PRO A 356 -4.63 15.03 -10.19
N HIS A 357 -3.36 14.66 -10.37
CA HIS A 357 -2.32 15.59 -10.80
C HIS A 357 -2.49 15.94 -12.31
N PRO A 358 -2.38 17.20 -12.75
CA PRO A 358 -2.57 17.59 -14.15
C PRO A 358 -1.56 16.97 -15.15
N GLY A 359 -0.55 16.24 -14.67
CA GLY A 359 0.43 15.51 -15.46
C GLY A 359 0.20 13.99 -15.57
N SER A 360 -0.75 13.43 -14.81
CA SER A 360 -1.10 11.99 -14.84
C SER A 360 -2.31 11.69 -15.73
N ALA A 361 -2.88 12.68 -16.41
CA ALA A 361 -3.83 12.42 -17.49
C ALA A 361 -3.09 11.76 -18.67
N PRO A 362 -3.62 10.65 -19.24
CA PRO A 362 -3.03 10.08 -20.44
C PRO A 362 -2.97 11.17 -21.51
N ARG A 363 -1.78 11.41 -22.08
CA ARG A 363 -1.70 12.18 -23.32
C ARG A 363 -2.49 11.39 -24.37
N PRO A 364 -3.53 11.97 -24.99
CA PRO A 364 -4.27 11.26 -26.03
C PRO A 364 -3.31 10.85 -27.13
N ASP A 365 -3.33 9.57 -27.50
CA ASP A 365 -2.62 9.08 -28.68
C ASP A 365 -3.33 9.65 -29.91
N PRO A 366 -2.65 10.47 -30.74
CA PRO A 366 -3.27 11.12 -31.90
C PRO A 366 -3.79 10.13 -32.96
N ARG A 367 -3.50 8.82 -32.84
CA ARG A 367 -4.08 7.77 -33.70
C ARG A 367 -5.49 7.33 -33.28
N PHE A 368 -5.98 7.78 -32.11
CA PHE A 368 -7.27 7.38 -31.55
C PHE A 368 -8.18 8.57 -31.17
N THR A 369 -7.80 9.79 -31.54
CA THR A 369 -8.71 10.93 -31.63
C THR A 369 -9.22 11.03 -33.06
N LEU A 370 -10.56 11.03 -33.21
CA LEU A 370 -11.33 11.01 -34.46
C LEU A 370 -10.73 11.81 -35.62
#